data_AF-A0AAJ1VP82-F1
#
_entry.id   AF-A0AAJ1VP82-F1
#
_cell.length_a   1.000
_cell.length_b   1.000
_cell.length_c   1.000
_cell.angle_alpha   90.00
_cell.angle_beta   90.00
_cell.angle_gamma   90.00
#
_symmetry.space_group_name_H-M   'P 1'
#
loop_
_entity.id
_entity.type
_entity.pdbx_description
1 polymer ?
#
loop_
_entity_poly.entity_id
_entity_poly.type
_entity_poly.pdbx_seq_one_letter_code
_entity_poly.pdbx_strand_id
1 'polypeptide(L)'
;MAKLITKRYLTWFILSILLSILGPFVFRLNFLDGSRRIIWLLGIIYGGFSLYGGYRFRQFGLKFWGIFIFPVTFSAVNLFFKLVLGGALVSSNYAYFFAIFYVVLGLFTFMNNGGSSDLEKQIPVDDGFKGVK
;
A
#
# COMPACT_ATOMS: atom_id res chain seq x y z
N MET A 1 -19.99 -9.01 7.14
CA MET A 1 -18.56 -8.65 7.17
C MET A 1 -17.86 -8.76 5.81
N ALA A 2 -17.99 -9.86 5.07
CA ALA A 2 -17.28 -10.06 3.79
C ALA A 2 -17.44 -8.89 2.78
N LYS A 3 -18.66 -8.40 2.54
CA LYS A 3 -18.91 -7.25 1.62
C LYS A 3 -18.15 -5.98 2.02
N LEU A 4 -17.91 -5.76 3.31
CA LEU A 4 -17.24 -4.57 3.84
C LEU A 4 -15.72 -4.66 3.63
N ILE A 5 -15.17 -5.86 3.80
CA ILE A 5 -13.77 -6.19 3.50
C ILE A 5 -13.50 -6.01 2.01
N THR A 6 -14.37 -6.53 1.13
CA THR A 6 -14.23 -6.39 -0.32
C THR A 6 -14.26 -4.93 -0.77
N LYS A 7 -15.17 -4.11 -0.21
CA LYS A 7 -15.22 -2.67 -0.49
C LYS A 7 -13.91 -1.97 -0.13
N ARG A 8 -13.32 -2.29 1.02
CA ARG A 8 -12.04 -1.70 1.45
C ARG A 8 -10.88 -2.07 0.53
N TYR A 9 -10.79 -3.35 0.13
CA TYR A 9 -9.79 -3.78 -0.85
C TYR A 9 -9.95 -3.07 -2.20
N LEU A 10 -11.19 -2.91 -2.66
CA LEU A 10 -11.49 -2.19 -3.89
C LEU A 10 -11.03 -0.72 -3.81
N THR A 11 -11.31 -0.03 -2.69
CA THR A 11 -10.84 1.34 -2.48
C THR A 11 -9.31 1.44 -2.51
N TRP A 12 -8.62 0.52 -1.82
CA TRP A 12 -7.14 0.47 -1.84
C TRP A 12 -6.59 0.17 -3.23
N PHE A 13 -7.23 -0.73 -3.97
CA PHE A 13 -6.86 -1.05 -5.34
C PHE A 13 -7.04 0.16 -6.27
N ILE A 14 -8.16 0.86 -6.19
CA ILE A 14 -8.41 2.07 -6.97
C ILE A 14 -7.36 3.14 -6.62
N LEU A 15 -7.11 3.39 -5.34
CA LEU A 15 -6.07 4.34 -4.92
C LEU A 15 -4.69 3.96 -5.45
N SER A 16 -4.36 2.67 -5.42
CA SER A 16 -3.06 2.17 -5.88
C SER A 16 -2.86 2.36 -7.38
N ILE A 17 -3.90 2.14 -8.19
CA ILE A 17 -3.89 2.43 -9.63
C ILE A 17 -3.74 3.93 -9.85
N LEU A 18 -4.53 4.73 -9.14
CA LEU A 18 -4.53 6.18 -9.29
C LEU A 18 -3.17 6.77 -8.95
N LEU A 19 -2.54 6.37 -7.84
CA LEU A 19 -1.18 6.76 -7.49
C LEU A 19 -0.17 6.27 -8.54
N SER A 20 -0.29 5.03 -8.99
CA SER A 20 0.65 4.43 -9.94
C SER A 20 0.64 5.10 -11.31
N ILE A 21 -0.50 5.66 -11.72
CA ILE A 21 -0.63 6.39 -12.99
C ILE A 21 -0.30 7.87 -12.79
N LEU A 22 -0.97 8.53 -11.84
CA LEU A 22 -0.90 9.98 -11.71
C LEU A 22 0.46 10.45 -11.25
N GLY A 23 1.12 9.79 -10.29
CA GLY A 23 2.37 10.37 -9.82
C GLY A 23 3.49 10.29 -10.85
N PRO A 24 3.79 9.17 -11.53
CA PRO A 24 4.81 9.18 -12.58
C PRO A 24 4.47 10.15 -13.72
N PHE A 25 3.19 10.31 -14.04
CA PHE A 25 2.72 11.27 -15.04
C PHE A 25 2.95 12.73 -14.62
N VAL A 26 2.52 13.11 -13.41
CA VAL A 26 2.73 14.45 -12.83
C VAL A 26 4.22 14.75 -12.68
N PHE A 27 5.03 13.76 -12.30
CA PHE A 27 6.48 13.94 -12.19
C PHE A 27 7.13 14.17 -13.55
N ARG A 28 6.71 13.44 -14.59
CA ARG A 28 7.23 13.61 -15.94
C ARG A 28 6.89 14.98 -16.53
N LEU A 29 5.72 15.54 -16.19
CA LEU A 29 5.31 16.87 -16.65
C LEU A 29 6.01 18.03 -15.92
N ASN A 30 6.26 17.90 -14.61
CA ASN A 30 6.77 19.00 -13.79
C ASN A 30 8.30 18.98 -13.61
N PHE A 31 8.97 17.85 -13.84
CA PHE A 31 10.41 17.69 -13.59
C PHE A 31 11.11 17.16 -14.84
N LEU A 32 11.39 18.05 -15.79
CA LEU A 32 12.02 17.72 -17.07
C LEU A 32 13.51 17.32 -16.94
N ASP A 33 14.24 17.79 -15.91
CA ASP A 33 15.71 17.65 -15.83
C ASP A 33 16.25 16.75 -14.71
N GLY A 34 15.38 16.16 -13.89
CA GLY A 34 15.80 15.61 -12.60
C GLY A 34 15.43 14.15 -12.38
N SER A 35 16.00 13.21 -13.13
CA SER A 35 15.80 11.76 -12.89
C SER A 35 15.98 11.38 -11.41
N ARG A 36 16.97 11.97 -10.72
CA ARG A 36 17.21 11.81 -9.28
C ARG A 36 16.08 12.36 -8.40
N ARG A 37 15.49 13.51 -8.71
CA ARG A 37 14.40 14.10 -7.90
C ARG A 37 13.12 13.27 -8.00
N ILE A 38 12.84 12.74 -9.19
CA ILE A 38 11.70 11.85 -9.44
C ILE A 38 11.84 10.56 -8.62
N ILE A 39 13.03 9.97 -8.57
CA ILE A 39 13.32 8.76 -7.77
C ILE A 39 13.07 9.02 -6.27
N TRP A 40 13.54 10.14 -5.74
CA TRP A 40 13.32 10.47 -4.32
C TRP A 40 11.84 10.71 -3.99
N LEU A 41 11.12 11.41 -4.86
CA LEU A 41 9.69 11.66 -4.67
C LEU A 41 8.86 10.38 -4.76
N LEU A 42 9.17 9.51 -5.73
CA LEU A 42 8.59 8.18 -5.82
C LEU A 42 8.90 7.39 -4.55
N GLY A 43 10.16 7.33 -4.13
CA GLY A 43 10.56 6.59 -2.92
C GLY A 43 9.87 7.06 -1.64
N ILE A 44 9.77 8.37 -1.41
CA ILE A 44 9.18 8.91 -0.17
C ILE A 44 7.65 8.81 -0.19
N ILE A 45 7.00 9.26 -1.26
CA ILE A 45 5.53 9.33 -1.31
C ILE A 45 4.94 7.92 -1.38
N TYR A 46 5.51 7.06 -2.23
CA TYR A 46 5.01 5.71 -2.45
C TYR A 46 5.50 4.77 -1.36
N GLY A 47 6.72 4.99 -0.84
CA GLY A 47 7.18 4.30 0.35
C GLY A 47 6.31 4.59 1.56
N GLY A 48 5.98 5.87 1.80
CA GLY A 48 5.03 6.27 2.83
C GLY A 48 3.64 5.65 2.65
N PHE A 49 3.13 5.61 1.41
CA PHE A 49 1.88 4.93 1.10
C PHE A 49 1.94 3.42 1.40
N SER A 50 3.04 2.75 1.07
CA SER A 50 3.22 1.33 1.35
C SER A 50 3.32 1.04 2.85
N LEU A 51 4.06 1.88 3.59
CA LEU A 51 4.14 1.82 5.04
C LEU A 51 2.74 1.96 5.66
N TYR A 52 1.99 2.99 5.25
CA TYR A 52 0.63 3.25 5.72
C TYR A 52 -0.33 2.11 5.36
N GLY A 53 -0.19 1.56 4.16
CA GLY A 53 -0.92 0.38 3.70
C GLY A 53 -0.72 -0.80 4.63
N GLY A 54 0.52 -1.25 4.83
CA GLY A 54 0.82 -2.39 5.71
C GLY A 54 0.30 -2.23 7.14
N TYR A 55 0.42 -1.01 7.70
CA TYR A 55 -0.14 -0.68 9.02
C TYR A 55 -1.67 -0.79 9.06
N ARG A 56 -2.37 -0.23 8.07
CA ARG A 56 -3.85 -0.25 8.01
C ARG A 56 -4.40 -1.63 7.70
N PHE A 57 -3.73 -2.41 6.85
CA PHE A 57 -4.13 -3.80 6.56
C PHE A 57 -4.10 -4.64 7.85
N ARG A 58 -3.09 -4.45 8.71
CA ARG A 58 -3.03 -5.07 10.04
C ARG A 58 -4.18 -4.60 10.95
N GLN A 59 -4.37 -3.29 11.11
CA GLN A 59 -5.41 -2.74 12.01
C GLN A 59 -6.83 -3.22 11.70
N PHE A 60 -7.12 -3.52 10.44
CA PHE A 60 -8.45 -3.94 10.00
C PHE A 60 -8.59 -5.45 9.81
N GLY A 61 -7.60 -6.26 10.23
CA GLY A 61 -7.63 -7.72 10.09
C GLY A 61 -7.67 -8.17 8.62
N LEU A 62 -7.16 -7.35 7.71
CA LEU A 62 -7.12 -7.66 6.29
C LEU A 62 -5.99 -8.65 6.02
N LYS A 63 -6.28 -9.65 5.19
CA LYS A 63 -5.33 -10.70 4.76
C LYS A 63 -4.01 -10.11 4.28
N PHE A 64 -2.92 -10.82 4.61
CA PHE A 64 -1.55 -10.56 4.17
C PHE A 64 -1.42 -10.18 2.68
N TRP A 65 -2.24 -10.78 1.83
CA TRP A 65 -2.31 -10.48 0.39
C TRP A 65 -2.52 -9.00 0.04
N GLY A 66 -3.10 -8.19 0.93
CA GLY A 66 -3.32 -6.76 0.71
C GLY A 66 -2.05 -5.94 0.52
N ILE A 67 -0.93 -6.37 1.10
CA ILE A 67 0.37 -5.69 1.01
C ILE A 67 0.88 -5.67 -0.44
N PHE A 68 0.54 -6.69 -1.23
CA PHE A 68 0.97 -6.81 -2.61
C PHE A 68 0.17 -5.96 -3.58
N ILE A 69 -0.98 -5.41 -3.19
CA ILE A 69 -1.85 -4.62 -4.08
C ILE A 69 -1.06 -3.49 -4.73
N PHE A 70 -0.41 -2.67 -3.92
CA PHE A 70 0.29 -1.49 -4.41
C PHE A 70 1.53 -1.81 -5.26
N PRO A 71 2.46 -2.68 -4.81
CA PRO A 71 3.58 -3.13 -5.63
C PRO A 71 3.15 -3.72 -6.98
N VAL A 72 2.12 -4.58 -6.97
CA VAL A 72 1.63 -5.24 -8.18
C VAL A 72 1.00 -4.23 -9.13
N THR A 73 0.16 -3.32 -8.63
CA THR A 73 -0.43 -2.28 -9.48
C THR A 73 0.62 -1.33 -10.05
N PHE A 74 1.66 -1.00 -9.27
CA PHE A 74 2.74 -0.13 -9.73
C PHE A 74 3.52 -0.77 -10.87
N SER A 75 3.90 -2.05 -10.72
CA SER A 75 4.56 -2.80 -11.79
C SER A 75 3.65 -2.98 -13.01
N ALA A 76 2.37 -3.30 -12.81
CA ALA A 76 1.41 -3.50 -13.88
C ALA A 76 1.19 -2.22 -14.70
N VAL A 77 1.05 -1.07 -14.04
CA VAL A 77 0.89 0.23 -14.71
C VAL A 77 2.13 0.58 -15.53
N ASN A 78 3.32 0.39 -14.98
CA ASN A 78 4.54 0.72 -15.71
C ASN A 78 4.78 -0.22 -16.90
N LEU A 79 4.42 -1.50 -16.77
CA LEU A 79 4.44 -2.47 -17.86
C LEU A 79 3.40 -2.15 -18.94
N PHE A 80 2.19 -1.77 -18.54
CA PHE A 80 1.13 -1.33 -19.44
C PHE A 80 1.54 -0.10 -20.25
N PHE A 81 2.10 0.93 -19.61
CA PHE A 81 2.60 2.11 -20.31
C PHE A 81 3.72 1.76 -21.29
N LYS A 82 4.65 0.89 -20.91
CA LYS A 82 5.71 0.40 -21.80
C LYS A 82 5.13 -0.28 -23.05
N LEU A 83 4.12 -1.13 -22.88
CA LEU A 83 3.49 -1.88 -23.97
C LEU A 83 2.62 -1.02 -24.89
N VAL A 84 1.82 -0.11 -24.32
CA VAL A 84 0.81 0.65 -25.07
C VAL A 84 1.36 1.94 -25.67
N LEU A 85 2.23 2.64 -24.94
CA LEU A 85 2.75 3.97 -25.34
C LEU A 85 4.20 3.92 -25.84
N GLY A 86 4.79 2.72 -25.95
CA GLY A 86 6.16 2.51 -26.42
C GLY A 86 7.25 3.08 -25.49
N GLY A 87 6.87 3.62 -24.33
CA GLY A 87 7.76 4.25 -23.37
C GLY A 87 7.34 3.92 -21.94
N ALA A 88 8.31 3.54 -21.10
CA ALA A 88 8.06 3.32 -19.69
C ALA A 88 7.96 4.66 -18.94
N LEU A 89 7.05 4.76 -17.97
CA LEU A 89 6.93 5.93 -17.10
C LEU A 89 8.16 6.07 -16.20
N VAL A 90 8.72 4.94 -15.79
CA VAL A 90 9.93 4.83 -14.99
C VAL A 90 10.82 3.78 -15.64
N SER A 91 12.14 4.02 -15.72
CA SER A 91 13.09 3.01 -16.25
C SER A 91 12.91 1.67 -15.53
N SER A 92 13.00 0.58 -16.29
CA SER A 92 12.67 -0.77 -15.80
C SER A 92 13.44 -1.14 -14.53
N ASN A 93 14.72 -0.76 -14.43
CA ASN A 93 15.53 -1.03 -13.23
C ASN A 93 14.96 -0.37 -11.97
N TYR A 94 14.54 0.89 -12.06
CA TYR A 94 13.92 1.59 -10.93
C TYR A 94 12.52 1.05 -10.64
N ALA A 95 11.78 0.62 -11.65
CA ALA A 95 10.45 0.05 -11.46
C ALA A 95 10.50 -1.24 -10.63
N TYR A 96 11.43 -2.13 -10.94
CA TYR A 96 11.65 -3.37 -10.17
C TYR A 96 12.16 -3.06 -8.76
N PHE A 97 13.13 -2.15 -8.64
CA PHE A 97 13.62 -1.71 -7.34
C PHE A 97 12.48 -1.18 -6.45
N PHE A 98 11.67 -0.28 -6.97
CA PHE A 98 10.56 0.32 -6.22
C PHE A 98 9.47 -0.68 -5.86
N ALA A 99 9.12 -1.60 -6.76
CA ALA A 99 8.14 -2.63 -6.45
C ALA A 99 8.59 -3.50 -5.27
N ILE A 100 9.85 -3.97 -5.29
CA ILE A 100 10.43 -4.74 -4.18
C ILE A 100 10.50 -3.89 -2.92
N PHE A 101 10.97 -2.65 -3.03
CA PHE A 101 11.06 -1.71 -1.92
C PHE A 101 9.71 -1.49 -1.23
N TYR A 102 8.63 -1.31 -2.00
CA TYR A 102 7.29 -1.16 -1.46
C TYR A 102 6.79 -2.43 -0.76
N VAL A 103 7.06 -3.61 -1.32
CA VAL A 103 6.75 -4.89 -0.63
C VAL A 103 7.47 -4.94 0.72
N VAL A 104 8.77 -4.65 0.74
CA VAL A 104 9.58 -4.67 1.96
C VAL A 104 9.03 -3.71 3.01
N LEU A 105 8.68 -2.47 2.62
CA LEU A 105 8.10 -1.50 3.55
C LEU A 105 6.74 -1.95 4.10
N GLY A 106 5.86 -2.46 3.24
CA GLY A 106 4.56 -2.96 3.67
C GLY A 106 4.67 -4.21 4.55
N LEU A 107 5.67 -5.07 4.30
CA LEU A 107 6.00 -6.21 5.14
C LEU A 107 6.50 -5.75 6.51
N PHE A 108 7.40 -4.77 6.57
CA PHE A 108 7.89 -4.24 7.85
C PHE A 108 6.74 -3.72 8.70
N THR A 109 5.81 -2.92 8.15
CA THR A 109 4.70 -2.38 8.94
C THR A 109 3.63 -3.40 9.26
N PHE A 110 3.43 -4.40 8.40
CA PHE A 110 2.53 -5.51 8.69
C PHE A 110 3.10 -6.44 9.77
N MET A 111 4.39 -6.76 9.73
CA MET A 111 5.04 -7.68 10.66
C MET A 111 5.51 -7.03 11.96
N ASN A 112 5.60 -5.70 12.04
CA ASN A 112 6.04 -4.98 13.23
C ASN A 112 5.17 -5.36 14.45
N ASN A 113 5.68 -6.30 15.26
CA ASN A 113 5.09 -6.74 16.51
C ASN A 113 5.36 -5.68 17.58
N GLY A 114 4.62 -4.57 17.50
CA GLY A 114 4.31 -3.80 18.70
C GLY A 114 3.35 -4.64 19.53
N GLY A 115 3.90 -5.47 20.42
CA GLY A 115 3.12 -6.25 21.36
C GLY A 115 2.21 -5.35 22.19
N SER A 116 1.07 -5.93 22.61
CA SER A 116 0.08 -5.45 23.59
C SER A 116 -1.31 -5.03 23.09
N SER A 117 -1.52 -4.56 21.85
CA SER A 117 -2.83 -3.98 21.49
C SER A 117 -3.98 -4.97 21.27
N ASP A 118 -3.68 -6.26 21.10
CA ASP A 118 -4.70 -7.31 20.94
C ASP A 118 -4.99 -8.09 22.23
N LEU A 119 -4.16 -7.94 23.27
CA LEU A 119 -4.43 -8.56 24.58
C LEU A 119 -5.44 -7.75 25.39
N GLU A 120 -5.42 -6.42 25.32
CA GLU A 120 -6.40 -5.57 26.02
C GLU A 120 -7.80 -5.60 25.41
N LYS A 121 -7.93 -5.91 24.11
CA LYS A 121 -9.22 -6.01 23.43
C LYS A 121 -9.86 -7.40 23.48
N GLN A 122 -9.12 -8.40 23.97
CA GLN A 122 -9.56 -9.80 24.06
C GLN A 122 -10.00 -10.24 25.44
N ILE A 123 -9.95 -9.38 26.46
CA ILE A 123 -10.62 -9.68 27.73
C ILE A 123 -12.08 -9.26 27.54
N PRO A 124 -13.04 -10.17 27.27
CA PRO A 124 -14.42 -9.84 27.52
C PRO A 124 -14.49 -9.47 28.99
N VAL A 125 -14.78 -8.21 29.29
CA VAL A 125 -15.28 -7.87 30.61
C VAL A 125 -16.61 -8.62 30.69
N ASP A 126 -16.59 -9.77 31.39
CA ASP A 126 -17.80 -10.45 31.81
C ASP A 126 -18.68 -9.35 32.43
N ASP A 127 -19.71 -8.97 31.68
CA ASP A 127 -20.73 -8.04 32.12
C ASP A 127 -21.46 -8.79 33.23
N GLY A 128 -20.91 -8.65 34.44
CA GLY A 128 -21.21 -9.47 35.59
C GLY A 128 -22.71 -9.53 35.78
N PHE A 129 -23.22 -10.76 35.89
CA PHE A 129 -24.57 -11.12 36.36
C PHE A 129 -25.33 -9.94 36.96
N LYS A 130 -26.09 -9.21 36.14
CA LYS A 130 -27.11 -8.31 36.65
C LYS A 130 -28.23 -9.19 37.17
N GLY A 131 -28.16 -9.41 38.47
CA GLY A 131 -29.05 -10.24 39.25
C GLY A 131 -30.51 -9.91 39.00
N VAL A 132 -31.26 -10.99 38.90
CA VAL A 132 -32.69 -11.08 39.13
C VAL A 132 -33.09 -10.24 40.35
N LYS A 133 -34.00 -9.29 40.14
CA LYS A 133 -35.04 -8.91 41.10
C LYS A 133 -36.31 -8.59 40.35
#